data_AF-E6YYV7-F1
#
_entry.id   AF-E6YYV7-F1
#
_cell.length_a   1.000
_cell.length_b   1.000
_cell.length_c   1.000
_cell.angle_alpha   90.00
_cell.angle_beta   90.00
_cell.angle_gamma   90.00
#
_symmetry.space_group_name_H-M   'P 1'
#
loop_
_entity.id
_entity.type
_entity.pdbx_description
1 polymer ?
#
loop_
_entity_poly.entity_id
_entity_poly.type
_entity_poly.pdbx_seq_one_letter_code
_entity_poly.pdbx_strand_id
1 'polypeptide(L)'
;MGLGSVTKISLKEARELAKHYSDILKSGNDPIVFREQSILKQQSNVFQEIAQAAFESKKAELKNEGKNGRWFSPLELHVIPHIGNLPIEKLTANIIQFLVL
;
A
#
# COMPACT_ATOMS: atom_id res chain seq x y z
N MET A 1 10.32 -18.28 -12.10
CA MET A 1 9.83 -16.88 -12.21
C MET A 1 10.94 -15.94 -12.59
N GLY A 2 10.66 -14.94 -13.44
CA GLY A 2 11.63 -13.90 -13.78
C GLY A 2 11.82 -12.90 -12.63
N LEU A 3 13.08 -12.55 -12.34
CA LEU A 3 13.43 -11.60 -11.27
C LEU A 3 13.45 -10.13 -11.73
N GLY A 4 13.40 -9.89 -13.04
CA GLY A 4 13.41 -8.55 -13.65
C GLY A 4 14.52 -8.39 -14.68
N SER A 5 14.60 -7.20 -15.28
CA SER A 5 15.69 -6.84 -16.19
C SER A 5 16.99 -6.64 -15.42
N VAL A 6 18.11 -7.06 -16.01
CA VAL A 6 19.48 -6.83 -15.48
C VAL A 6 19.84 -5.35 -15.31
N THR A 7 19.10 -4.44 -15.96
CA THR A 7 19.27 -3.00 -15.81
C THR A 7 18.57 -2.41 -14.57
N LYS A 8 17.63 -3.16 -13.97
CA LYS A 8 16.81 -2.69 -12.84
C LYS A 8 17.29 -3.19 -11.48
N ILE A 9 18.03 -4.30 -11.45
CA ILE A 9 18.51 -4.93 -10.23
C ILE A 9 19.97 -5.34 -10.39
N SER A 10 20.75 -5.18 -9.33
CA SER A 10 22.14 -5.62 -9.29
C SER A 10 22.25 -7.16 -9.25
N LEU A 11 23.42 -7.70 -9.64
CA LEU A 11 23.69 -9.14 -9.52
C LEU A 11 23.61 -9.65 -8.07
N LYS A 12 23.91 -8.80 -7.09
CA LYS A 12 23.80 -9.14 -5.67
C LYS A 12 22.33 -9.34 -5.29
N GLU A 13 21.49 -8.35 -5.58
CA GLU A 13 20.05 -8.40 -5.31
C GLU A 13 19.37 -9.57 -6.04
N ALA A 14 19.77 -9.85 -7.29
CA ALA A 14 19.25 -10.99 -8.03
C ALA A 14 19.54 -12.33 -7.31
N ARG A 15 20.74 -12.50 -6.75
CA ARG A 15 21.09 -13.70 -5.96
C ARG A 15 20.30 -13.79 -4.66
N GLU A 16 20.14 -12.67 -3.97
CA GLU A 16 19.37 -12.61 -2.71
C GLU A 16 17.90 -12.96 -2.96
N LEU A 17 17.27 -12.38 -3.99
CA LEU A 17 15.90 -12.70 -4.37
C LEU A 17 15.75 -14.16 -4.80
N ALA A 18 16.69 -14.70 -5.59
CA ALA A 18 16.68 -16.10 -5.98
C ALA A 18 16.72 -17.03 -4.77
N LYS A 19 17.55 -16.71 -3.77
CA LYS A 19 17.62 -17.46 -2.50
C LYS A 19 16.29 -17.37 -1.74
N HIS A 20 15.76 -16.16 -1.58
CA HIS A 20 14.48 -15.93 -0.89
C HIS A 20 13.33 -16.78 -1.48
N TYR A 21 13.14 -16.75 -2.80
CA TYR A 21 12.09 -17.57 -3.44
C TYR A 21 12.39 -19.07 -3.41
N SER A 22 13.66 -19.48 -3.40
CA SER A 22 14.03 -20.88 -3.21
C SER A 22 13.68 -21.37 -1.80
N ASP A 23 13.84 -20.53 -0.79
CA ASP A 23 13.46 -20.85 0.59
C ASP A 23 11.93 -20.94 0.73
N ILE A 24 11.17 -20.08 0.03
CA ILE A 24 9.70 -20.18 -0.07
C ILE A 24 9.29 -21.52 -0.69
N LEU A 25 9.92 -21.95 -1.80
CA LEU A 25 9.68 -23.28 -2.39
C LEU A 25 9.95 -24.41 -1.40
N LYS A 26 11.08 -24.35 -0.69
CA LYS A 26 11.44 -25.36 0.32
C LYS A 26 10.44 -25.41 1.48
N SER A 27 9.83 -24.28 1.83
CA SER A 27 8.77 -24.22 2.84
C SER A 27 7.43 -24.79 2.37
N GLY A 28 7.34 -25.27 1.12
CA GLY A 28 6.15 -25.87 0.53
C GLY A 28 5.18 -24.88 -0.12
N ASN A 29 5.56 -23.60 -0.22
CA ASN A 29 4.75 -22.56 -0.84
C ASN A 29 5.19 -22.30 -2.29
N ASP A 30 4.24 -21.99 -3.17
CA ASP A 30 4.55 -21.58 -4.55
C ASP A 30 5.01 -20.11 -4.59
N PRO A 31 6.24 -19.81 -5.07
CA PRO A 31 6.74 -18.45 -5.24
C PRO A 31 5.86 -17.55 -6.11
N ILE A 32 5.20 -18.10 -7.14
CA ILE A 32 4.34 -17.33 -8.05
C ILE A 32 3.17 -16.78 -7.25
N VAL A 33 2.47 -17.67 -6.57
CA VAL A 33 1.34 -17.33 -5.70
C VAL A 33 1.80 -16.38 -4.59
N PHE A 34 2.95 -16.63 -3.96
CA PHE A 34 3.48 -15.73 -2.92
C PHE A 34 3.76 -14.32 -3.47
N ARG A 35 4.34 -14.20 -4.66
CA ARG A 35 4.60 -12.92 -5.31
C ARG A 35 3.30 -12.20 -5.64
N GLU A 36 2.34 -12.89 -6.24
CA GLU A 36 1.02 -12.32 -6.56
C GLU A 36 0.32 -11.83 -5.29
N GLN A 37 0.32 -12.63 -4.22
CA GLN A 37 -0.21 -12.23 -2.92
C GLN A 37 0.52 -11.02 -2.35
N SER A 38 1.85 -10.93 -2.48
CA SER A 38 2.59 -9.76 -2.01
C SER A 38 2.26 -8.50 -2.80
N ILE A 39 2.03 -8.60 -4.11
CA ILE A 39 1.62 -7.48 -4.97
C ILE A 39 0.20 -7.04 -4.59
N LEU A 40 -0.73 -8.00 -4.45
CA LEU A 40 -2.11 -7.71 -4.04
C LEU A 40 -2.17 -7.07 -2.65
N LYS A 41 -1.39 -7.58 -1.68
CA LYS A 41 -1.26 -6.97 -0.35
C LYS A 41 -0.71 -5.54 -0.40
N GLN A 42 0.27 -5.30 -1.28
CA GLN A 42 0.81 -3.96 -1.46
C GLN A 42 -0.21 -2.99 -2.06
N GLN A 43 -1.07 -3.47 -2.96
CA GLN A 43 -2.16 -2.67 -3.53
C GLN A 43 -3.25 -2.37 -2.50
N SER A 44 -3.69 -3.38 -1.72
CA SER A 44 -4.72 -3.20 -0.68
C SER A 44 -4.28 -2.34 0.51
N ASN A 45 -2.97 -2.15 0.69
CA ASN A 45 -2.40 -1.41 1.82
C ASN A 45 -2.18 0.08 1.51
N VAL A 46 -2.73 0.58 0.41
CA VAL A 46 -2.57 1.97 -0.03
C VAL A 46 -3.49 2.90 0.79
N PHE A 47 -2.98 4.07 1.19
CA PHE A 47 -3.69 5.00 2.07
C PHE A 47 -5.08 5.36 1.57
N GLN A 48 -5.23 5.63 0.27
CA GLN A 48 -6.51 6.02 -0.32
C GLN A 48 -7.59 4.95 -0.13
N GLU A 49 -7.28 3.69 -0.41
CA GLU A 49 -8.24 2.58 -0.31
C GLU A 49 -8.69 2.37 1.14
N ILE A 50 -7.74 2.45 2.07
CA ILE A 50 -8.03 2.28 3.50
C ILE A 50 -8.79 3.48 4.06
N ALA A 51 -8.46 4.70 3.64
CA ALA A 51 -9.20 5.90 4.02
C ALA A 51 -10.66 5.82 3.56
N GLN A 52 -10.90 5.32 2.34
CA GLN A 52 -12.24 5.12 1.81
C GLN A 52 -13.01 4.02 2.56
N ALA A 53 -12.39 2.87 2.82
CA ALA A 53 -13.01 1.80 3.60
C ALA A 53 -13.32 2.23 5.05
N ALA A 54 -12.43 3.02 5.66
CA ALA A 54 -12.64 3.61 6.97
C ALA A 54 -13.80 4.63 6.97
N PHE A 55 -13.96 5.39 5.89
CA PHE A 55 -15.10 6.27 5.73
C PHE A 55 -16.40 5.49 5.57
N GLU A 56 -16.43 4.48 4.71
CA GLU A 56 -17.61 3.64 4.46
C GLU A 56 -18.11 2.93 5.71
N SER A 57 -17.19 2.38 6.53
CA SER A 57 -17.54 1.72 7.79
C SER A 57 -18.14 2.69 8.83
N LYS A 58 -17.65 3.94 8.88
CA LYS A 58 -18.15 4.97 9.82
C LYS A 58 -19.32 5.78 9.27
N LYS A 59 -19.62 5.66 7.98
CA LYS A 59 -20.65 6.44 7.28
C LYS A 59 -22.02 6.35 7.94
N ALA A 60 -22.37 5.17 8.48
CA ALA A 60 -23.63 4.91 9.16
C ALA A 60 -23.77 5.65 10.51
N GLU A 61 -22.65 5.96 11.18
CA GLU A 61 -22.62 6.68 12.47
C GLU A 61 -22.62 8.20 12.26
N LEU A 62 -22.34 8.67 11.04
CA LEU A 62 -22.25 10.08 10.72
C LEU A 62 -23.62 10.67 10.36
N LYS A 63 -23.92 11.85 10.91
CA LYS A 63 -25.11 12.63 10.55
C LYS A 63 -25.13 12.90 9.04
N ASN A 64 -26.24 12.55 8.38
CA ASN A 64 -26.43 12.67 6.93
C ASN A 64 -25.29 12.04 6.12
N GLU A 65 -24.86 10.83 6.48
CA GLU A 65 -23.79 10.12 5.77
C GLU A 65 -22.43 10.87 5.77
N GLY A 66 -22.24 11.79 6.72
CA GLY A 66 -21.04 12.62 6.77
C GLY A 66 -21.03 13.81 5.81
N LYS A 67 -22.07 13.98 4.97
CA LYS A 67 -22.19 15.10 4.02
C LYS A 67 -22.21 16.46 4.72
N ASN A 68 -22.89 16.56 5.85
CA ASN A 68 -22.94 17.81 6.62
C ASN A 68 -21.66 18.07 7.43
N GLY A 69 -20.95 17.01 7.81
CA GLY A 69 -19.71 17.10 8.60
C GLY A 69 -18.46 17.41 7.77
N ARG A 70 -18.56 17.35 6.43
CA ARG A 70 -17.41 17.48 5.50
C ARG A 70 -16.22 16.63 5.92
N TRP A 71 -16.46 15.45 6.47
CA TRP A 71 -15.40 14.69 7.13
C TRP A 71 -14.36 14.15 6.14
N PHE A 72 -14.82 13.68 4.98
CA PHE A 72 -13.95 13.08 3.97
C PHE A 72 -13.40 14.09 2.95
N SER A 73 -14.10 15.21 2.72
CA SER A 73 -13.73 16.19 1.70
C SER A 73 -12.32 16.80 1.86
N PRO A 74 -11.82 17.14 3.07
CA PRO A 74 -10.44 17.60 3.25
C PRO A 74 -9.39 16.54 2.89
N LEU A 75 -9.69 15.26 3.16
CA LEU A 75 -8.81 14.17 2.81
C LEU A 75 -8.72 14.03 1.28
N GLU A 76 -9.86 14.05 0.58
CA GLU A 76 -9.92 14.00 -0.89
C GLU A 76 -9.20 15.17 -1.56
N LEU A 77 -9.37 16.39 -1.04
CA LEU A 77 -8.86 17.60 -1.69
C LEU A 77 -7.38 17.86 -1.40
N HIS A 78 -6.90 17.54 -0.20
CA HIS A 78 -5.57 17.98 0.25
C HIS A 78 -4.62 16.83 0.59
N VAL A 79 -5.12 15.69 1.06
CA VAL A 79 -4.25 14.61 1.58
C VAL A 79 -4.05 13.51 0.54
N ILE A 80 -5.13 12.97 -0.01
CA ILE A 80 -5.12 11.88 -1.00
C ILE A 80 -4.29 12.24 -2.26
N PRO A 81 -4.33 13.47 -2.82
CA PRO A 81 -3.52 13.78 -4.00
C PRO A 81 -2.00 13.65 -3.77
N HIS A 82 -1.56 13.80 -2.52
CA HIS A 82 -0.14 13.78 -2.17
C HIS A 82 0.33 12.43 -1.64
N ILE A 83 -0.46 11.78 -0.79
CA ILE A 83 -0.07 10.53 -0.10
C ILE A 83 -1.00 9.34 -0.42
N GLY A 84 -1.98 9.52 -1.29
CA GLY A 84 -2.99 8.53 -1.62
C GLY A 84 -2.40 7.20 -2.04
N ASN A 85 -1.39 7.21 -2.91
CA ASN A 85 -0.72 6.02 -3.44
C ASN A 85 0.37 5.43 -2.52
N LEU A 86 0.60 6.01 -1.34
CA LEU A 86 1.61 5.49 -0.42
C LEU A 86 1.02 4.31 0.36
N PRO A 87 1.77 3.19 0.46
CA PRO A 87 1.43 2.12 1.40
C PRO A 87 1.44 2.66 2.82
N ILE A 88 0.47 2.25 3.65
CA ILE A 88 0.38 2.68 5.05
C ILE A 88 1.65 2.36 5.83
N GLU A 89 2.31 1.23 5.53
CA GLU A 89 3.58 0.83 6.16
C GLU A 89 4.71 1.85 5.95
N LYS A 90 4.62 2.66 4.89
CA LYS A 90 5.59 3.72 4.58
C LYS A 90 5.16 5.09 5.11
N LEU A 91 3.95 5.24 5.61
CA LEU A 91 3.49 6.49 6.22
C LEU A 91 4.21 6.70 7.55
N THR A 92 4.90 7.83 7.66
CA THR A 92 5.60 8.27 8.86
C THR A 92 5.14 9.67 9.24
N ALA A 93 5.32 10.05 10.52
CA ALA A 93 4.91 11.37 11.03
C ALA A 93 5.49 12.53 10.19
N ASN A 94 6.74 12.38 9.72
CA ASN A 94 7.41 13.38 8.89
C ASN A 94 6.66 13.65 7.58
N ILE A 95 6.12 12.61 6.93
CA ILE A 95 5.37 12.75 5.67
C ILE A 95 4.09 13.57 5.89
N ILE A 96 3.43 13.38 7.03
CA ILE A 96 2.20 14.11 7.38
C ILE A 96 2.51 15.58 7.66
N GLN A 97 3.66 15.87 8.29
CA GLN A 97 4.07 17.24 8.61
C GLN A 97 4.31 18.11 7.36
N PHE A 98 4.79 17.52 6.26
CA PHE A 98 4.97 18.22 4.98
C PHE A 98 3.66 18.60 4.28
N LEU A 99 2.52 18.04 4.66
CA LEU A 99 1.22 18.37 4.06
C LEU A 99 0.54 19.60 4.68
N VAL A 100 1.03 20.06 5.83
CA VAL A 100 0.41 21.14 6.63
C VAL A 100 1.20 22.46 6.52
N LEU A 101 2.29 22.48 5.74
CA LEU A 101 3.12 23.66 5.45
C LEU A 101 2.92 24.10 3.99
#